data_AF-A0A966LS14-F1
#
_entry.id   AF-A0A966LS14-F1
#
_cell.length_a   1.000
_cell.length_b   1.000
_cell.length_c   1.000
_cell.angle_alpha   90.00
_cell.angle_beta   90.00
_cell.angle_gamma   90.00
#
_symmetry.space_group_name_H-M   'P 1'
#
loop_
_entity.id
_entity.type
_entity.pdbx_description
1 polymer ?
#
loop_
_entity_poly.entity_id
_entity_poly.type
_entity_poly.pdbx_seq_one_letter_code
_entity_poly.pdbx_strand_id
1 'polypeptide(L)'
;MIIQQLYKKCGMGMLAVSLLTISCKKDGNPNKLPSVNPADYAGKIDGYNSSDEVYPDNLIAYWSFEDTKNELKSNTAPGSSANDSYAAGGVKGKALSLNAGYVYFPTQFEKFKTAALKSFTISVWVKILNNGSKRTMLFQLARPGMFNGNINFALNTQSFPASNTTTLRIQPTFLTVGGGTQDNLNNNLSPTIGADKWTHIVLTYETSTGVFDIWADGVKMGGFPNRGVGNNLFNSYEPSEVIIGSNYNGIPGKSVNTDVTFAPMTGQIDELRIYNRAMPDAQIRALFNLGKANK
;
A
#
# COMPACT_ATOMS: atom_id res chain seq x y z
N MET A 1 -27.17 -80.18 -47.26
CA MET A 1 -28.12 -79.24 -46.62
C MET A 1 -28.86 -80.02 -45.56
N ILE A 2 -29.09 -79.42 -44.37
CA ILE A 2 -29.57 -80.00 -43.10
C ILE A 2 -28.43 -80.60 -42.25
N ILE A 3 -28.24 -80.33 -40.94
CA ILE A 3 -28.42 -79.18 -40.03
C ILE A 3 -27.69 -79.60 -38.72
N GLN A 4 -27.02 -78.63 -38.09
CA GLN A 4 -26.39 -78.60 -36.75
C GLN A 4 -27.38 -78.89 -35.58
N GLN A 5 -27.09 -79.09 -34.29
CA GLN A 5 -25.89 -79.11 -33.44
C GLN A 5 -26.25 -79.71 -32.05
N LEU A 6 -25.20 -79.95 -31.27
CA LEU A 6 -25.11 -80.57 -29.94
C LEU A 6 -25.77 -79.79 -28.77
N TYR A 7 -26.27 -80.55 -27.79
CA TYR A 7 -26.51 -80.11 -26.41
C TYR A 7 -25.35 -80.57 -25.50
N LYS A 8 -24.70 -79.66 -24.75
CA LYS A 8 -23.81 -79.99 -23.62
C LYS A 8 -24.28 -79.24 -22.37
N LYS A 9 -24.41 -79.99 -21.28
CA LYS A 9 -25.06 -79.61 -20.02
C LYS A 9 -24.22 -78.66 -19.16
N CYS A 10 -24.98 -77.85 -18.43
CA CYS A 10 -24.68 -76.86 -17.42
C CYS A 10 -23.96 -77.43 -16.17
N GLY A 11 -23.11 -76.61 -15.54
CA GLY A 11 -22.50 -76.87 -14.24
C GLY A 11 -21.81 -75.60 -13.71
N MET A 12 -22.58 -74.78 -12.99
CA MET A 12 -22.20 -73.46 -12.49
C MET A 12 -21.71 -73.57 -11.04
N GLY A 13 -20.44 -73.26 -10.79
CA GLY A 13 -19.88 -73.07 -9.45
C GLY A 13 -19.35 -71.66 -9.32
N MET A 14 -19.98 -70.82 -8.49
CA MET A 14 -19.63 -69.40 -8.34
C MET A 14 -18.97 -69.20 -6.97
N LEU A 15 -17.66 -68.88 -6.99
CA LEU A 15 -16.87 -68.52 -5.80
C LEU A 15 -17.16 -67.04 -5.45
N ALA A 16 -17.63 -66.77 -4.23
CA ALA A 16 -17.79 -65.41 -3.72
C ALA A 16 -16.47 -64.93 -3.09
N VAL A 17 -15.80 -63.97 -3.72
CA VAL A 17 -14.63 -63.27 -3.17
C VAL A 17 -15.10 -61.94 -2.60
N SER A 18 -15.08 -61.80 -1.28
CA SER A 18 -15.38 -60.56 -0.56
C SER A 18 -14.22 -59.57 -0.68
N LEU A 19 -14.37 -58.54 -1.52
CA LEU A 19 -13.45 -57.41 -1.63
C LEU A 19 -13.59 -56.48 -0.43
N LEU A 20 -12.61 -56.48 0.46
CA LEU A 20 -12.45 -55.46 1.51
C LEU A 20 -11.96 -54.15 0.86
N THR A 21 -12.89 -53.24 0.56
CA THR A 21 -12.54 -51.88 0.14
C THR A 21 -12.14 -51.07 1.36
N ILE A 22 -10.83 -50.89 1.59
CA ILE A 22 -10.31 -49.90 2.53
C ILE A 22 -10.62 -48.52 1.95
N SER A 23 -11.70 -47.90 2.43
CA SER A 23 -12.01 -46.51 2.16
C SER A 23 -11.02 -45.63 2.92
N CYS A 24 -9.90 -45.29 2.29
CA CYS A 24 -9.10 -44.14 2.70
C CYS A 24 -9.93 -42.88 2.45
N LYS A 25 -10.77 -42.48 3.42
CA LYS A 25 -11.36 -41.14 3.42
C LYS A 25 -10.19 -40.16 3.51
N LYS A 26 -9.90 -39.44 2.42
CA LYS A 26 -9.10 -38.21 2.50
C LYS A 26 -9.80 -37.32 3.53
N ASP A 27 -9.08 -36.93 4.56
CA ASP A 27 -9.54 -36.06 5.65
C ASP A 27 -9.92 -34.64 5.21
N GLY A 28 -9.93 -34.36 3.90
CA GLY A 28 -10.18 -33.04 3.33
C GLY A 28 -9.08 -32.03 3.64
N ASN A 29 -8.01 -32.44 4.32
CA ASN A 29 -6.93 -31.59 4.80
C ASN A 29 -5.58 -32.09 4.25
N PRO A 30 -5.36 -32.02 2.92
CA PRO A 30 -4.15 -32.53 2.27
C PRO A 30 -2.85 -31.88 2.80
N ASN A 31 -2.97 -30.73 3.47
CA ASN A 31 -1.85 -29.95 3.97
C ASN A 31 -1.66 -30.03 5.49
N LYS A 32 -2.44 -30.88 6.19
CA LYS A 32 -2.39 -31.04 7.67
C LYS A 32 -2.43 -29.71 8.42
N LEU A 33 -3.24 -28.77 7.92
CA LEU A 33 -3.40 -27.47 8.55
C LEU A 33 -4.06 -27.67 9.94
N PRO A 34 -3.68 -26.87 10.95
CA PRO A 34 -4.39 -26.84 12.21
C PRO A 34 -5.88 -26.60 12.00
N SER A 35 -6.73 -27.22 12.83
CA SER A 35 -8.15 -26.91 12.85
C SER A 35 -8.35 -25.44 13.21
N VAL A 36 -9.15 -24.73 12.43
CA VAL A 36 -9.56 -23.34 12.72
C VAL A 36 -10.94 -23.34 13.35
N ASN A 37 -11.15 -22.51 14.38
CA ASN A 37 -12.48 -22.29 14.96
C ASN A 37 -13.04 -20.95 14.43
N PRO A 38 -14.21 -20.93 13.76
CA PRO A 38 -14.83 -19.68 13.31
C PRO A 38 -15.03 -18.65 14.42
N ALA A 39 -15.19 -19.07 15.67
CA ALA A 39 -15.31 -18.17 16.82
C ALA A 39 -14.06 -17.30 17.04
N ASP A 40 -12.87 -17.77 16.63
CA ASP A 40 -11.60 -17.04 16.77
C ASP A 40 -11.52 -15.81 15.84
N TYR A 41 -12.45 -15.71 14.89
CA TYR A 41 -12.55 -14.62 13.91
C TYR A 41 -13.79 -13.74 14.11
N ALA A 42 -14.62 -14.03 15.12
CA ALA A 42 -15.79 -13.22 15.43
C ALA A 42 -15.38 -11.77 15.76
N GLY A 43 -15.96 -10.80 15.07
CA GLY A 43 -15.69 -9.36 15.26
C GLY A 43 -14.40 -8.84 14.60
N LYS A 44 -13.60 -9.72 13.98
CA LYS A 44 -12.41 -9.34 13.21
C LYS A 44 -12.79 -8.91 11.80
N ILE A 45 -11.99 -8.02 11.23
CA ILE A 45 -12.10 -7.57 9.83
C ILE A 45 -10.94 -8.18 9.06
N ASP A 46 -11.24 -8.99 8.06
CA ASP A 46 -10.25 -9.71 7.25
C ASP A 46 -9.23 -10.51 8.08
N GLY A 47 -9.63 -10.96 9.27
CA GLY A 47 -8.80 -11.73 10.20
C GLY A 47 -8.05 -10.91 11.26
N TYR A 48 -8.23 -9.58 11.30
CA TYR A 48 -7.53 -8.68 12.22
C TYR A 48 -8.48 -7.93 13.15
N ASN A 49 -8.00 -7.59 14.36
CA ASN A 49 -8.69 -6.71 15.29
C ASN A 49 -8.44 -5.22 14.99
N SER A 50 -7.25 -4.89 14.48
CA SER A 50 -6.83 -3.51 14.18
C SER A 50 -5.80 -3.48 13.06
N SER A 51 -5.66 -2.31 12.43
CA SER A 51 -4.61 -2.04 11.43
C SER A 51 -3.18 -2.24 11.95
N ASP A 52 -2.98 -2.22 13.27
CA ASP A 52 -1.67 -2.45 13.92
C ASP A 52 -1.23 -3.92 13.86
N GLU A 53 -2.16 -4.86 13.64
CA GLU A 53 -1.87 -6.29 13.47
C GLU A 53 -1.47 -6.66 12.03
N VAL A 54 -1.59 -5.74 11.07
CA VAL A 54 -1.26 -6.00 9.67
C VAL A 54 0.24 -5.82 9.46
N TYR A 55 0.96 -6.93 9.35
CA TYR A 55 2.43 -6.99 9.18
C TYR A 55 3.22 -6.14 10.18
N PRO A 56 3.07 -6.35 11.50
CA PRO A 56 3.68 -5.51 12.54
C PRO A 56 5.21 -5.48 12.44
N ASP A 57 5.85 -6.62 12.15
CA ASP A 57 7.32 -6.72 12.03
C ASP A 57 7.89 -5.98 10.81
N ASN A 58 7.05 -5.70 9.82
CA ASN A 58 7.44 -4.97 8.62
C ASN A 58 7.08 -3.49 8.69
N LEU A 59 6.27 -3.05 9.66
CA LEU A 59 5.92 -1.64 9.84
C LEU A 59 7.10 -0.89 10.45
N ILE A 60 7.85 -0.18 9.62
CA ILE A 60 9.12 0.46 9.99
C ILE A 60 9.02 1.95 10.28
N ALA A 61 7.94 2.61 9.87
CA ALA A 61 7.60 3.96 10.29
C ALA A 61 6.08 4.17 10.33
N TYR A 62 5.60 4.97 11.28
CA TYR A 62 4.18 5.25 11.45
C TYR A 62 3.95 6.64 12.04
N TRP A 63 3.05 7.40 11.42
CA TRP A 63 2.50 8.65 11.96
C TRP A 63 0.99 8.51 12.10
N SER A 64 0.50 8.47 13.35
CA SER A 64 -0.93 8.40 13.66
C SER A 64 -1.61 9.77 13.67
N PHE A 65 -0.86 10.84 13.95
CA PHE A 65 -1.40 12.19 14.15
C PHE A 65 -2.38 12.37 15.31
N GLU A 66 -2.35 11.45 16.28
CA GLU A 66 -3.03 11.56 17.57
C GLU A 66 -2.30 12.54 18.50
N ASP A 67 -2.52 13.84 18.29
CA ASP A 67 -1.90 14.95 19.03
C ASP A 67 -0.35 14.96 19.00
N THR A 68 0.24 14.21 18.07
CA THR A 68 1.69 14.15 17.87
C THR A 68 2.05 14.10 16.39
N LYS A 69 3.15 14.75 16.03
CA LYS A 69 3.77 14.64 14.70
C LYS A 69 4.97 13.68 14.74
N ASN A 70 5.29 13.07 15.88
CA ASN A 70 6.44 12.18 15.97
C ASN A 70 6.25 10.96 15.06
N GLU A 71 7.34 10.49 14.47
CA GLU A 71 7.39 9.15 13.91
C GLU A 71 7.41 8.14 15.06
N LEU A 72 6.40 7.29 15.17
CA LEU A 72 6.12 6.50 16.37
C LEU A 72 7.02 5.28 16.58
N LYS A 73 7.68 4.75 15.54
CA LYS A 73 8.56 3.58 15.66
C LYS A 73 9.93 3.95 16.24
N SER A 74 10.43 5.12 15.92
CA SER A 74 11.69 5.67 16.45
C SER A 74 11.48 6.76 17.50
N ASN A 75 10.23 7.19 17.71
CA ASN A 75 9.86 8.36 18.51
C ASN A 75 10.58 9.65 18.08
N THR A 76 10.88 9.79 16.79
CA THR A 76 11.59 10.97 16.28
C THR A 76 10.63 12.13 16.08
N ALA A 77 10.91 13.27 16.70
CA ALA A 77 10.16 14.51 16.49
C ALA A 77 10.51 15.17 15.14
N PRO A 78 9.59 15.92 14.51
CA PRO A 78 9.91 16.72 13.34
C PRO A 78 10.90 17.82 13.70
N GLY A 79 11.80 18.15 12.76
CA GLY A 79 12.71 19.30 12.92
C GLY A 79 12.01 20.63 12.65
N SER A 80 11.01 20.64 11.77
CA SER A 80 10.12 21.80 11.58
C SER A 80 8.79 21.37 10.98
N SER A 81 7.78 22.23 11.12
CA SER A 81 6.50 22.12 10.42
C SER A 81 5.93 23.52 10.21
N ALA A 82 4.99 23.66 9.28
CA ALA A 82 4.32 24.92 9.02
C ALA A 82 2.86 24.69 8.60
N ASN A 83 1.99 25.64 9.00
CA ASN A 83 0.56 25.67 8.67
C ASN A 83 -0.16 24.34 8.92
N ASP A 84 0.16 23.73 10.05
CA ASP A 84 -0.37 22.44 10.47
C ASP A 84 -1.19 22.55 11.76
N SER A 85 -2.15 21.65 11.91
CA SER A 85 -3.01 21.50 13.10
C SER A 85 -3.54 20.07 13.18
N TYR A 86 -4.16 19.70 14.30
CA TYR A 86 -4.89 18.44 14.42
C TYR A 86 -6.38 18.68 14.22
N ALA A 87 -6.99 17.94 13.30
CA ALA A 87 -8.42 17.95 13.06
C ALA A 87 -9.07 16.72 13.66
N ALA A 88 -10.18 16.90 14.39
CA ALA A 88 -11.02 15.79 14.83
C ALA A 88 -11.70 15.11 13.63
N GLY A 89 -12.11 13.85 13.81
CA GLY A 89 -12.74 13.08 12.72
C GLY A 89 -11.73 12.58 11.68
N GLY A 90 -10.53 12.22 12.16
CA GLY A 90 -9.62 11.35 11.45
C GLY A 90 -10.26 10.00 11.14
N VAL A 91 -9.62 9.22 10.30
CA VAL A 91 -9.94 7.80 10.07
C VAL A 91 -9.80 7.03 11.38
N LYS A 92 -8.79 7.37 12.17
CA LYS A 92 -8.69 7.00 13.59
C LYS A 92 -8.49 8.30 14.35
N GLY A 93 -9.32 8.55 15.37
CA GLY A 93 -9.27 9.74 16.22
C GLY A 93 -9.07 11.09 15.49
N LYS A 94 -7.83 11.59 15.49
CA LYS A 94 -7.44 12.89 14.93
C LYS A 94 -6.49 12.72 13.74
N ALA A 95 -6.59 13.64 12.79
CA ALA A 95 -5.74 13.69 11.60
C ALA A 95 -4.87 14.95 11.56
N LEU A 96 -3.77 14.89 10.82
CA LEU A 96 -2.98 16.06 10.45
C LEU A 96 -3.76 16.89 9.41
N SER A 97 -4.03 18.16 9.72
CA SER A 97 -4.63 19.11 8.80
C SER A 97 -3.59 20.14 8.37
N LEU A 98 -3.37 20.26 7.06
CA LEU A 98 -2.42 21.19 6.45
C LEU A 98 -3.18 22.26 5.65
N ASN A 99 -2.77 23.52 5.79
CA ASN A 99 -3.28 24.64 5.00
C ASN A 99 -2.11 25.32 4.28
N ALA A 100 -1.75 24.83 3.09
CA ALA A 100 -0.46 25.09 2.46
C ALA A 100 0.70 24.81 3.44
N GLY A 101 0.68 23.61 4.04
CA GLY A 101 1.55 23.21 5.14
C GLY A 101 2.42 22.00 4.85
N TYR A 102 3.32 21.71 5.79
CA TYR A 102 4.21 20.54 5.74
C TYR A 102 4.66 20.09 7.14
N VAL A 103 5.19 18.87 7.22
CA VAL A 103 5.97 18.36 8.35
C VAL A 103 7.30 17.81 7.84
N TYR A 104 8.41 18.19 8.45
CA TYR A 104 9.76 17.89 7.97
C TYR A 104 10.64 17.26 9.05
N PHE A 105 11.30 16.16 8.69
CA PHE A 105 12.26 15.44 9.53
C PHE A 105 13.65 15.49 8.86
N PRO A 106 14.60 16.28 9.41
CA PRO A 106 15.95 16.42 8.87
C PRO A 106 16.88 15.25 9.21
N THR A 107 16.33 14.11 9.64
CA THR A 107 17.10 13.01 10.21
C THR A 107 16.99 11.77 9.32
N GLN A 108 18.12 11.11 9.07
CA GLN A 108 18.16 9.79 8.46
C GLN A 108 17.58 8.76 9.43
N PHE A 109 16.46 8.12 9.08
CA PHE A 109 15.97 6.97 9.82
C PHE A 109 16.75 5.71 9.46
N GLU A 110 17.19 4.96 10.47
CA GLU A 110 17.98 3.73 10.28
C GLU A 110 17.28 2.69 9.39
N LYS A 111 15.95 2.57 9.50
CA LYS A 111 15.15 1.66 8.69
C LYS A 111 14.93 2.11 7.23
N PHE A 112 15.31 3.35 6.90
CA PHE A 112 15.26 3.89 5.53
C PHE A 112 16.63 3.88 4.85
N LYS A 113 17.62 3.19 5.41
CA LYS A 113 18.92 2.99 4.75
C LYS A 113 18.82 2.02 3.56
N THR A 114 19.72 2.16 2.60
CA THR A 114 19.81 1.33 1.39
C THR A 114 19.84 -0.16 1.72
N ALA A 115 20.52 -0.55 2.81
CA ALA A 115 20.61 -1.94 3.25
C ALA A 115 19.32 -2.49 3.87
N ALA A 116 18.44 -1.62 4.40
CA ALA A 116 17.25 -2.00 5.14
C ALA A 116 15.94 -1.90 4.33
N LEU A 117 15.89 -1.00 3.34
CA LEU A 117 14.70 -0.73 2.54
C LEU A 117 14.94 -1.07 1.07
N LYS A 118 14.45 -2.23 0.62
CA LYS A 118 14.56 -2.72 -0.76
C LYS A 118 13.20 -2.83 -1.46
N SER A 119 12.26 -3.48 -0.80
CA SER A 119 10.83 -3.44 -1.13
C SER A 119 10.12 -2.52 -0.15
N PHE A 120 9.02 -1.89 -0.57
CA PHE A 120 8.27 -1.01 0.31
C PHE A 120 6.76 -1.02 0.04
N THR A 121 6.01 -0.67 1.08
CA THR A 121 4.61 -0.25 0.98
C THR A 121 4.43 1.05 1.72
N ILE A 122 3.82 2.04 1.09
CA ILE A 122 3.44 3.31 1.73
C ILE A 122 1.93 3.40 1.71
N SER A 123 1.30 3.41 2.88
CA SER A 123 -0.15 3.49 3.05
C SER A 123 -0.51 4.79 3.74
N VAL A 124 -1.50 5.52 3.23
CA VAL A 124 -1.94 6.79 3.81
C VAL A 124 -3.41 7.03 3.54
N TRP A 125 -4.10 7.63 4.50
CA TRP A 125 -5.44 8.16 4.30
C TRP A 125 -5.36 9.65 4.02
N VAL A 126 -6.12 10.11 3.03
CA VAL A 126 -6.16 11.54 2.66
C VAL A 126 -7.59 12.03 2.50
N LYS A 127 -7.83 13.26 2.93
CA LYS A 127 -9.04 14.02 2.63
C LYS A 127 -8.59 15.29 1.92
N ILE A 128 -8.83 15.33 0.63
CA ILE A 128 -8.20 16.30 -0.27
C ILE A 128 -9.13 16.62 -1.45
N LEU A 129 -8.94 17.79 -2.07
CA LEU A 129 -9.55 18.18 -3.33
C LEU A 129 -8.47 18.38 -4.40
N ASN A 130 -8.87 18.25 -5.67
CA ASN A 130 -8.07 18.82 -6.74
C ASN A 130 -8.00 20.36 -6.58
N ASN A 131 -6.98 20.99 -7.15
CA ASN A 131 -6.75 22.44 -7.02
C ASN A 131 -6.58 23.16 -8.37
N GLY A 132 -6.43 22.44 -9.48
CA GLY A 132 -6.34 23.02 -10.82
C GLY A 132 -5.04 23.76 -11.15
N SER A 133 -4.05 23.77 -10.24
CA SER A 133 -2.86 24.62 -10.39
C SER A 133 -1.53 23.95 -10.06
N LYS A 134 -1.46 23.16 -8.97
CA LYS A 134 -0.20 22.62 -8.42
C LYS A 134 -0.35 21.16 -8.01
N ARG A 135 0.71 20.37 -8.22
CA ARG A 135 0.79 18.99 -7.72
C ARG A 135 0.93 18.99 -6.21
N THR A 136 0.46 17.93 -5.56
CA THR A 136 0.63 17.71 -4.12
C THR A 136 1.58 16.54 -3.90
N MET A 137 2.56 16.73 -3.03
CA MET A 137 3.47 15.66 -2.59
C MET A 137 3.03 15.20 -1.20
N LEU A 138 2.42 14.02 -1.10
CA LEU A 138 1.94 13.51 0.20
C LEU A 138 3.12 13.13 1.11
N PHE A 139 4.11 12.47 0.51
CA PHE A 139 5.30 12.00 1.18
C PHE A 139 6.48 12.07 0.22
N GLN A 140 7.61 12.59 0.70
CA GLN A 140 8.89 12.49 0.00
C GLN A 140 9.92 11.88 0.95
N LEU A 141 10.54 10.78 0.50
CA LEU A 141 11.81 10.35 1.05
C LEU A 141 12.90 11.13 0.32
N ALA A 142 13.13 12.34 0.79
CA ALA A 142 13.99 13.31 0.15
C ALA A 142 15.47 12.91 0.20
N ARG A 143 16.23 13.41 -0.76
CA ARG A 143 17.70 13.41 -0.73
C ARG A 143 18.17 14.86 -0.71
N PRO A 144 19.07 15.25 0.20
CA PRO A 144 19.59 16.60 0.23
C PRO A 144 20.14 17.04 -1.14
N GLY A 145 19.70 18.19 -1.62
CA GLY A 145 20.14 18.76 -2.90
C GLY A 145 19.52 18.14 -4.15
N MET A 146 18.54 17.24 -4.03
CA MET A 146 17.86 16.62 -5.16
C MET A 146 16.37 16.96 -5.19
N PHE A 147 15.86 17.39 -6.35
CA PHE A 147 14.45 17.71 -6.51
C PHE A 147 13.55 16.47 -6.35
N ASN A 148 13.92 15.39 -7.04
CA ASN A 148 13.32 14.06 -6.85
C ASN A 148 14.12 13.30 -5.80
N GLY A 149 13.46 12.97 -4.69
CA GLY A 149 14.02 12.12 -3.65
C GLY A 149 14.09 10.64 -4.06
N ASN A 150 14.48 9.80 -3.10
CA ASN A 150 14.43 8.34 -3.24
C ASN A 150 13.02 7.88 -3.61
N ILE A 151 12.00 8.43 -2.94
CA ILE A 151 10.58 8.16 -3.20
C ILE A 151 9.83 9.49 -3.22
N ASN A 152 8.94 9.67 -4.19
CA ASN A 152 8.10 10.86 -4.38
C ASN A 152 6.64 10.39 -4.52
N PHE A 153 5.85 10.46 -3.44
CA PHE A 153 4.44 10.10 -3.46
C PHE A 153 3.59 11.30 -3.91
N ALA A 154 3.58 11.52 -5.23
CA ALA A 154 2.89 12.66 -5.83
C ALA A 154 1.46 12.35 -6.28
N LEU A 155 0.59 13.33 -6.07
CA LEU A 155 -0.76 13.44 -6.61
C LEU A 155 -0.81 14.57 -7.64
N ASN A 156 -1.50 14.34 -8.74
CA ASN A 156 -1.72 15.31 -9.79
C ASN A 156 -3.00 16.12 -9.54
N THR A 157 -3.07 16.76 -8.38
CA THR A 157 -4.19 17.64 -7.95
C THR A 157 -4.40 18.85 -8.86
N GLN A 158 -3.38 19.24 -9.65
CA GLN A 158 -3.49 20.29 -10.66
C GLN A 158 -4.35 19.89 -11.86
N SER A 159 -4.56 18.60 -12.10
CA SER A 159 -5.18 18.15 -13.36
C SER A 159 -6.65 18.53 -13.50
N PHE A 160 -7.33 18.85 -12.41
CA PHE A 160 -8.76 19.18 -12.39
C PHE A 160 -9.07 20.31 -11.41
N PRO A 161 -10.19 21.05 -11.57
CA PRO A 161 -10.65 22.00 -10.56
C PRO A 161 -11.15 21.28 -9.29
N ALA A 162 -11.25 22.02 -8.18
CA ALA A 162 -11.73 21.49 -6.90
C ALA A 162 -13.14 20.88 -6.95
N SER A 163 -13.98 21.30 -7.89
CA SER A 163 -15.30 20.73 -8.12
C SER A 163 -15.27 19.30 -8.70
N ASN A 164 -14.14 18.85 -9.25
CA ASN A 164 -13.98 17.47 -9.70
C ASN A 164 -13.60 16.58 -8.51
N THR A 165 -14.57 15.81 -8.06
CA THR A 165 -14.45 14.84 -6.96
C THR A 165 -14.45 13.40 -7.43
N THR A 166 -14.59 13.15 -8.73
CA THR A 166 -14.67 11.80 -9.30
C THR A 166 -13.33 11.26 -9.76
N THR A 167 -12.33 12.14 -9.91
CA THR A 167 -11.03 11.79 -10.47
C THR A 167 -9.90 12.40 -9.66
N LEU A 168 -9.13 11.56 -8.97
CA LEU A 168 -7.78 11.89 -8.53
C LEU A 168 -6.76 11.09 -9.33
N ARG A 169 -5.72 11.77 -9.83
CA ARG A 169 -4.58 11.15 -10.50
C ARG A 169 -3.44 10.99 -9.50
N ILE A 170 -3.00 9.75 -9.31
CA ILE A 170 -1.91 9.32 -8.45
C ILE A 170 -0.73 9.02 -9.39
N GLN A 171 0.38 9.71 -9.21
CA GLN A 171 1.56 9.55 -10.07
C GLN A 171 2.85 9.61 -9.23
N PRO A 172 3.10 8.58 -8.41
CA PRO A 172 4.32 8.50 -7.63
C PRO A 172 5.51 8.13 -8.50
N THR A 173 6.70 8.45 -8.01
CA THR A 173 7.96 8.00 -8.60
C THR A 173 8.95 7.54 -7.53
N PHE A 174 9.91 6.71 -7.93
CA PHE A 174 11.13 6.51 -7.15
C PHE A 174 12.36 6.66 -8.06
N LEU A 175 13.49 7.07 -7.49
CA LEU A 175 14.75 7.21 -8.22
C LEU A 175 15.36 5.82 -8.47
N THR A 176 15.72 5.53 -9.72
CA THR A 176 16.31 4.22 -10.07
C THR A 176 17.83 4.20 -9.87
N VAL A 177 18.40 3.01 -9.65
CA VAL A 177 19.87 2.83 -9.49
C VAL A 177 20.67 3.31 -10.70
N GLY A 178 20.12 3.21 -11.92
CA GLY A 178 20.75 3.67 -13.15
C GLY A 178 20.55 5.16 -13.48
N GLY A 179 19.86 5.90 -12.62
CA GLY A 179 19.44 7.27 -12.89
C GLY A 179 18.10 7.37 -13.62
N GLY A 180 17.43 8.52 -13.46
CA GLY A 180 16.03 8.70 -13.84
C GLY A 180 15.08 8.14 -12.79
N THR A 181 13.80 8.01 -13.16
CA THR A 181 12.75 7.56 -12.23
C THR A 181 11.90 6.46 -12.84
N GLN A 182 11.43 5.54 -12.00
CA GLN A 182 10.31 4.68 -12.33
C GLN A 182 9.04 5.26 -11.71
N ASP A 183 7.95 5.21 -12.47
CA ASP A 183 6.65 5.70 -12.06
C ASP A 183 5.55 4.65 -12.32
N ASN A 184 4.38 4.91 -11.77
CA ASN A 184 3.13 4.30 -12.21
C ASN A 184 2.05 5.38 -12.17
N LEU A 185 0.94 5.16 -12.87
CA LEU A 185 -0.20 6.07 -12.91
C LEU A 185 -1.50 5.28 -12.95
N ASN A 186 -2.59 5.97 -12.65
CA ASN A 186 -3.93 5.43 -12.84
C ASN A 186 -4.12 4.90 -14.27
N ASN A 187 -4.76 3.75 -14.39
CA ASN A 187 -5.27 3.22 -15.65
C ASN A 187 -6.63 3.86 -16.00
N ASN A 188 -7.64 3.00 -16.17
CA ASN A 188 -9.04 3.35 -16.42
C ASN A 188 -9.82 3.73 -15.16
N LEU A 189 -9.23 3.53 -13.97
CA LEU A 189 -9.86 3.81 -12.68
C LEU A 189 -9.14 4.95 -11.96
N SER A 190 -9.92 5.82 -11.35
CA SER A 190 -9.46 6.84 -10.42
C SER A 190 -10.31 6.79 -9.16
N PRO A 191 -9.72 7.02 -7.98
CA PRO A 191 -10.53 7.14 -6.78
C PRO A 191 -11.32 8.45 -6.80
N THR A 192 -12.49 8.38 -6.16
CA THR A 192 -13.24 9.58 -5.80
C THR A 192 -12.60 10.23 -4.58
N ILE A 193 -12.76 11.54 -4.45
CA ILE A 193 -12.24 12.37 -3.35
C ILE A 193 -13.32 13.37 -2.92
N GLY A 194 -13.07 14.17 -1.90
CA GLY A 194 -14.03 15.18 -1.47
C GLY A 194 -13.58 15.91 -0.20
N ALA A 195 -14.22 17.06 0.06
CA ALA A 195 -13.95 17.85 1.24
C ALA A 195 -14.24 17.09 2.54
N ASP A 196 -15.16 16.14 2.51
CA ASP A 196 -15.58 15.32 3.66
C ASP A 196 -15.38 13.81 3.44
N LYS A 197 -14.58 13.43 2.43
CA LYS A 197 -14.30 12.03 2.09
C LYS A 197 -12.85 11.68 2.36
N TRP A 198 -12.64 10.70 3.23
CA TRP A 198 -11.37 9.99 3.35
C TRP A 198 -11.20 9.00 2.19
N THR A 199 -10.03 9.03 1.57
CA THR A 199 -9.60 8.10 0.51
C THR A 199 -8.30 7.46 0.95
N HIS A 200 -8.26 6.13 0.99
CA HIS A 200 -7.05 5.37 1.31
C HIS A 200 -6.22 5.21 0.06
N ILE A 201 -4.94 5.59 0.07
CA ILE A 201 -4.04 5.46 -1.08
C ILE A 201 -2.81 4.66 -0.65
N VAL A 202 -2.43 3.67 -1.46
CA VAL A 202 -1.28 2.80 -1.16
C VAL A 202 -0.36 2.69 -2.37
N LEU A 203 0.95 2.79 -2.11
CA LEU A 203 2.02 2.46 -3.04
C LEU A 203 2.65 1.13 -2.63
N THR A 204 2.98 0.27 -3.59
CA THR A 204 3.74 -0.96 -3.33
C THR A 204 4.87 -1.13 -4.33
N TYR A 205 6.08 -1.41 -3.89
CA TYR A 205 7.21 -1.80 -4.74
C TYR A 205 7.83 -3.11 -4.27
N GLU A 206 7.96 -4.08 -5.17
CA GLU A 206 8.63 -5.36 -4.91
C GLU A 206 9.95 -5.45 -5.70
N THR A 207 11.08 -5.39 -4.98
CA THR A 207 12.41 -5.37 -5.59
C THR A 207 12.70 -6.59 -6.44
N SER A 208 12.21 -7.78 -6.05
CA SER A 208 12.54 -9.03 -6.75
C SER A 208 11.87 -9.14 -8.13
N THR A 209 10.67 -8.57 -8.26
CA THR A 209 9.88 -8.60 -9.51
C THR A 209 9.94 -7.29 -10.28
N GLY A 210 10.35 -6.18 -9.64
CA GLY A 210 10.33 -4.83 -10.20
C GLY A 210 8.93 -4.21 -10.26
N VAL A 211 7.93 -4.86 -9.67
CA VAL A 211 6.53 -4.43 -9.73
C VAL A 211 6.32 -3.23 -8.81
N PHE A 212 5.90 -2.09 -9.38
CA PHE A 212 5.54 -0.86 -8.68
C PHE A 212 4.07 -0.53 -8.91
N ASP A 213 3.20 -0.74 -7.94
CA ASP A 213 1.75 -0.58 -8.09
C ASP A 213 1.15 0.51 -7.20
N ILE A 214 -0.02 0.99 -7.59
CA ILE A 214 -0.80 1.99 -6.86
C ILE A 214 -2.21 1.50 -6.63
N TRP A 215 -2.75 1.84 -5.47
CA TRP A 215 -4.06 1.43 -5.01
C TRP A 215 -4.81 2.61 -4.43
N ALA A 216 -6.13 2.55 -4.52
CA ALA A 216 -6.97 3.43 -3.72
C ALA A 216 -8.27 2.74 -3.28
N ASP A 217 -8.70 3.01 -2.06
CA ASP A 217 -9.89 2.40 -1.44
C ASP A 217 -9.94 0.87 -1.59
N GLY A 218 -8.79 0.20 -1.40
CA GLY A 218 -8.63 -1.26 -1.53
C GLY A 218 -8.68 -1.81 -2.97
N VAL A 219 -8.75 -0.94 -3.99
CA VAL A 219 -8.81 -1.30 -5.41
C VAL A 219 -7.49 -0.95 -6.12
N LYS A 220 -7.03 -1.85 -6.98
CA LYS A 220 -5.82 -1.66 -7.78
C LYS A 220 -6.08 -0.60 -8.86
N MET A 221 -5.26 0.45 -8.86
CA MET A 221 -5.43 1.61 -9.74
C MET A 221 -4.37 1.68 -10.84
N GLY A 222 -3.22 1.01 -10.66
CA GLY A 222 -2.08 1.13 -11.55
C GLY A 222 -2.32 0.59 -12.94
N GLY A 223 -1.93 1.36 -13.96
CA GLY A 223 -1.94 0.93 -15.36
C GLY A 223 -0.64 0.32 -15.83
N PHE A 224 0.46 0.62 -15.15
CA PHE A 224 1.80 0.26 -15.58
C PHE A 224 2.66 -0.28 -14.44
N PRO A 225 2.18 -1.33 -13.73
CA PRO A 225 2.88 -1.87 -12.58
C PRO A 225 4.26 -2.45 -12.92
N ASN A 226 4.48 -2.82 -14.19
CA ASN A 226 5.79 -3.17 -14.71
C ASN A 226 6.09 -2.30 -15.94
N ARG A 227 7.19 -1.55 -15.89
CA ARG A 227 7.64 -0.68 -16.99
C ARG A 227 8.54 -1.38 -18.01
N GLY A 228 8.82 -2.68 -17.83
CA GLY A 228 9.72 -3.47 -18.68
C GLY A 228 11.20 -3.14 -18.50
N VAL A 229 11.55 -2.45 -17.42
CA VAL A 229 12.91 -1.92 -17.14
C VAL A 229 13.71 -2.79 -16.16
N GLY A 230 13.16 -3.94 -15.75
CA GLY A 230 13.83 -4.90 -14.87
C GLY A 230 13.42 -4.80 -13.39
N ASN A 231 14.23 -5.41 -12.54
CA ASN A 231 14.03 -5.53 -11.10
C ASN A 231 15.24 -4.95 -10.34
N ASN A 232 15.18 -4.91 -9.00
CA ASN A 232 16.25 -4.34 -8.15
C ASN A 232 16.63 -2.89 -8.51
N LEU A 233 15.63 -2.09 -8.86
CA LEU A 233 15.83 -0.75 -9.40
C LEU A 233 15.79 0.33 -8.33
N PHE A 234 15.29 0.06 -7.13
CA PHE A 234 15.21 1.03 -6.05
C PHE A 234 16.39 0.89 -5.08
N ASN A 235 16.98 2.03 -4.70
CA ASN A 235 17.84 2.17 -3.53
C ASN A 235 17.40 3.37 -2.70
N SER A 236 17.33 3.19 -1.39
CA SER A 236 17.06 4.26 -0.44
C SER A 236 18.35 4.97 -0.02
N TYR A 237 18.92 5.75 -0.95
CA TYR A 237 20.21 6.41 -0.77
C TYR A 237 20.27 7.33 0.44
N GLU A 238 21.43 7.30 1.11
CA GLU A 238 21.75 8.11 2.27
C GLU A 238 22.63 9.34 1.91
N PRO A 239 22.54 10.44 2.70
CA PRO A 239 21.50 10.71 3.68
C PRO A 239 20.15 10.92 3.00
N SER A 240 19.09 10.52 3.71
CA SER A 240 17.70 10.77 3.34
C SER A 240 16.98 11.49 4.46
N GLU A 241 15.94 12.23 4.09
CA GLU A 241 15.10 13.02 4.98
C GLU A 241 13.63 12.72 4.67
N VAL A 242 12.72 12.99 5.60
CA VAL A 242 11.29 12.78 5.37
C VAL A 242 10.57 14.11 5.31
N ILE A 243 9.76 14.29 4.26
CA ILE A 243 8.84 15.42 4.12
C ILE A 243 7.42 14.85 3.93
N ILE A 244 6.47 15.40 4.68
CA ILE A 244 5.04 15.10 4.56
C ILE A 244 4.33 16.38 4.11
N GLY A 245 3.53 16.28 3.05
CA GLY A 245 2.72 17.40 2.53
C GLY A 245 3.47 18.43 1.68
N SER A 246 4.74 18.23 1.35
CA SER A 246 5.51 19.14 0.48
C SER A 246 6.64 18.39 -0.24
N ASN A 247 7.38 19.08 -1.11
CA ASN A 247 8.61 18.58 -1.73
C ASN A 247 9.83 19.36 -1.20
N TYR A 248 11.03 18.89 -1.54
CA TYR A 248 12.28 19.47 -1.05
C TYR A 248 12.40 21.00 -1.24
N ASN A 249 11.99 21.55 -2.39
CA ASN A 249 11.98 22.99 -2.63
C ASN A 249 10.97 23.77 -1.77
N GLY A 250 9.93 23.10 -1.27
CA GLY A 250 8.89 23.70 -0.43
C GLY A 250 9.28 23.78 1.04
N ILE A 251 10.50 23.36 1.42
CA ILE A 251 11.01 23.45 2.78
C ILE A 251 11.91 24.69 2.91
N PRO A 252 11.71 25.58 3.91
CA PRO A 252 12.55 26.75 4.11
C PRO A 252 14.04 26.42 4.19
N GLY A 253 14.87 27.17 3.46
CA GLY A 253 16.32 26.93 3.38
C GLY A 253 16.73 25.78 2.46
N LYS A 254 15.79 25.11 1.80
CA LYS A 254 16.05 24.04 0.84
C LYS A 254 15.50 24.44 -0.53
N SER A 255 16.39 24.56 -1.50
CA SER A 255 16.02 24.81 -2.88
C SER A 255 17.06 24.19 -3.80
N VAL A 256 16.60 23.36 -4.73
CA VAL A 256 17.44 22.73 -5.75
C VAL A 256 17.33 23.49 -7.06
N ASN A 257 16.15 24.01 -7.37
CA ASN A 257 15.85 24.74 -8.59
C ASN A 257 14.62 25.64 -8.36
N THR A 258 14.21 26.40 -9.38
CA THR A 258 13.04 27.28 -9.35
C THR A 258 11.73 26.57 -9.73
N ASP A 259 11.70 25.23 -9.71
CA ASP A 259 10.48 24.47 -10.02
C ASP A 259 9.41 24.72 -8.95
N VAL A 260 8.26 25.20 -9.43
CA VAL A 260 7.06 25.50 -8.64
C VAL A 260 5.88 24.62 -9.04
N THR A 261 6.12 23.44 -9.61
CA THR A 261 5.06 22.51 -10.03
C THR A 261 4.36 21.86 -8.85
N PHE A 262 5.05 21.76 -7.71
CA PHE A 262 4.50 21.36 -6.42
C PHE A 262 4.24 22.58 -5.54
N ALA A 263 3.22 22.46 -4.69
CA ALA A 263 2.98 23.38 -3.59
C ALA A 263 2.79 22.60 -2.29
N PRO A 264 3.08 23.22 -1.12
CA PRO A 264 2.67 22.68 0.16
C PRO A 264 1.18 22.33 0.17
N MET A 265 0.84 21.23 0.83
CA MET A 265 -0.47 20.61 0.76
C MET A 265 -1.53 21.44 1.49
N THR A 266 -2.72 21.51 0.89
CA THR A 266 -3.96 21.85 1.59
C THR A 266 -4.87 20.63 1.61
N GLY A 267 -5.20 20.14 2.80
CA GLY A 267 -5.98 18.92 3.01
C GLY A 267 -5.61 18.25 4.32
N GLN A 268 -6.16 17.05 4.54
CA GLN A 268 -5.86 16.25 5.74
C GLN A 268 -5.17 14.94 5.37
N ILE A 269 -4.26 14.52 6.23
CA ILE A 269 -3.52 13.26 6.16
C ILE A 269 -3.76 12.52 7.46
N ASP A 270 -4.02 11.23 7.36
CA ASP A 270 -4.13 10.39 8.52
C ASP A 270 -3.41 9.05 8.31
N GLU A 271 -3.00 8.42 9.41
CA GLU A 271 -2.66 7.01 9.42
C GLU A 271 -1.53 6.62 8.42
N LEU A 272 -0.51 7.48 8.27
CA LEU A 272 0.62 7.28 7.35
C LEU A 272 1.57 6.19 7.85
N ARG A 273 1.66 5.08 7.10
CA ARG A 273 2.42 3.88 7.43
C ARG A 273 3.42 3.53 6.34
N ILE A 274 4.64 3.17 6.74
CA ILE A 274 5.69 2.71 5.84
C ILE A 274 6.12 1.31 6.25
N TYR A 275 6.07 0.38 5.30
CA TYR A 275 6.48 -1.00 5.48
C TYR A 275 7.69 -1.32 4.61
N ASN A 276 8.60 -2.16 5.10
CA ASN A 276 9.78 -2.63 4.35
C ASN A 276 9.51 -3.86 3.47
N ARG A 277 8.30 -3.97 2.93
CA ARG A 277 7.88 -5.05 2.04
C ARG A 277 6.85 -4.54 1.04
N ALA A 278 6.72 -5.21 -0.10
CA ALA A 278 5.50 -5.12 -0.88
C ALA A 278 4.37 -5.89 -0.17
N MET A 279 3.22 -5.26 0.00
CA MET A 279 2.04 -5.91 0.55
C MET A 279 1.27 -6.68 -0.51
N PRO A 280 0.80 -7.91 -0.20
CA PRO A 280 -0.18 -8.60 -1.03
C PRO A 280 -1.54 -7.88 -1.02
N ASP A 281 -2.28 -8.03 -2.11
CA ASP A 281 -3.60 -7.43 -2.36
C ASP A 281 -4.59 -7.61 -1.19
N ALA A 282 -4.61 -8.77 -0.53
CA ALA A 282 -5.51 -9.03 0.60
C ALA A 282 -5.19 -8.16 1.82
N GLN A 283 -3.92 -7.85 2.05
CA GLN A 283 -3.46 -7.07 3.20
C GLN A 283 -3.72 -5.58 3.01
N ILE A 284 -3.63 -5.11 1.76
CA ILE A 284 -4.05 -3.76 1.38
C ILE A 284 -5.55 -3.57 1.62
N ARG A 285 -6.38 -4.57 1.23
CA ARG A 285 -7.82 -4.55 1.49
C ARG A 285 -8.14 -4.61 2.98
N ALA A 286 -7.41 -5.41 3.76
CA ALA A 286 -7.56 -5.44 5.21
C ALA A 286 -7.30 -4.06 5.83
N LEU A 287 -6.19 -3.39 5.49
CA LEU A 287 -5.90 -2.02 5.95
C LEU A 287 -7.03 -1.04 5.63
N PHE A 288 -7.56 -1.10 4.41
CA PHE A 288 -8.68 -0.26 4.01
C PHE A 288 -9.95 -0.51 4.84
N ASN A 289 -10.35 -1.79 4.98
CA ASN A 289 -11.55 -2.17 5.70
C ASN A 289 -11.45 -1.89 7.20
N LEU A 290 -10.27 -2.08 7.80
CA LEU A 290 -9.97 -1.72 9.19
C LEU A 290 -10.06 -0.21 9.38
N GLY A 291 -9.45 0.60 8.51
CA GLY A 291 -9.57 2.07 8.56
C GLY A 291 -11.01 2.55 8.42
N LYS A 292 -11.81 1.97 7.52
CA LYS A 292 -13.25 2.27 7.42
C LYS A 292 -14.06 1.97 8.69
N ALA A 293 -13.59 1.03 9.49
CA ALA A 293 -14.18 0.66 10.77
C ALA A 293 -13.52 1.39 11.95
N ASN A 294 -12.59 2.30 11.69
CA ASN A 294 -11.80 3.03 12.66
C ASN A 294 -11.01 2.10 13.62
N LYS A 295 -10.47 1.00 13.08
CA LYS A 295 -9.74 -0.05 13.83
C LYS A 295 -8.22 -0.05 13.56
#